data_AF-K8DWT0-F1
#
_entry.id   AF-K8DWT0-F1
#
_cell.length_a   1.000
_cell.length_b   1.000
_cell.length_c   1.000
_cell.angle_alpha   90.00
_cell.angle_beta   90.00
_cell.angle_gamma   90.00
#
_symmetry.space_group_name_H-M   'P 1'
#
loop_
_entity.id
_entity.type
_entity.pdbx_description
1 polymer ?
#
loop_
_entity_poly.entity_id
_entity_poly.type
_entity_poly.pdbx_seq_one_letter_code
_entity_poly.pdbx_strand_id
1 'polypeptide(L)' 'MSDEELFTRLLYYGTVQLNRSEDEVWLMPIGYLLDLWECHKQFLGLAKPKRMLTIDDVIPYGI' A
#
# COMPACT_ATOMS: atom_id res chain seq x y z
N MET A 1 9.64 19.57 1.91
CA MET A 1 8.44 19.06 1.25
C MET A 1 7.33 20.04 1.53
N SER A 2 6.75 20.66 0.51
CA SER A 2 5.56 21.50 0.67
C SER A 2 4.30 20.65 0.76
N ASP A 3 3.19 21.22 1.24
CA ASP A 3 1.89 20.54 1.26
C ASP A 3 1.43 20.17 -0.15
N GLU A 4 1.70 21.04 -1.13
CA GLU A 4 1.38 20.79 -2.55
C GLU A 4 2.13 19.57 -3.12
N GLU A 5 3.41 19.43 -2.80
CA GLU A 5 4.20 18.25 -3.17
C GLU A 5 3.65 16.98 -2.52
N LEU A 6 3.21 17.07 -1.26
CA LEU A 6 2.61 15.95 -0.55
C LEU A 6 1.29 15.51 -1.20
N PHE A 7 0.38 16.44 -1.48
CA PHE A 7 -0.90 16.15 -2.12
C PHE A 7 -0.71 15.54 -3.51
N THR A 8 0.22 16.06 -4.30
CA THR A 8 0.55 15.52 -5.63
C THR A 8 0.98 14.06 -5.54
N ARG A 9 1.80 13.69 -4.54
CA ARG A 9 2.25 12.30 -4.35
C ARG A 9 1.12 11.39 -3.90
N LEU A 10 0.28 11.84 -2.98
CA LEU A 10 -0.89 11.07 -2.54
C LEU A 10 -1.86 10.82 -3.69
N LEU A 11 -2.10 11.84 -4.52
CA LEU A 11 -2.94 11.71 -5.70
C LEU A 11 -2.33 10.75 -6.73
N TYR A 12 -1.02 10.80 -6.93
CA TYR A 12 -0.30 9.87 -7.80
C TYR A 12 -0.39 8.41 -7.31
N TYR A 13 -0.24 8.16 -6.00
CA TYR A 13 -0.44 6.83 -5.44
C TYR A 13 -1.86 6.33 -5.69
N GLY A 14 -2.87 7.16 -5.43
CA GLY A 14 -4.26 6.80 -5.63
C GLY A 14 -4.65 6.54 -7.09
N THR A 15 -4.32 7.47 -7.97
CA THR A 15 -4.78 7.44 -9.38
C THR A 15 -3.96 6.52 -10.26
N VAL A 16 -2.62 6.55 -10.14
CA VAL A 16 -1.73 5.80 -11.03
C VAL A 16 -1.43 4.42 -10.46
N GLN A 17 -1.00 4.34 -9.20
CA GLN A 17 -0.53 3.08 -8.62
C GLN A 17 -1.70 2.18 -8.19
N LEU A 18 -2.77 2.77 -7.65
CA LEU A 18 -3.94 2.04 -7.14
C LEU A 18 -5.13 2.03 -8.12
N ASN A 19 -4.99 2.68 -9.28
CA ASN A 19 -6.00 2.74 -10.34
C ASN A 19 -7.39 3.18 -9.83
N ARG A 20 -7.43 4.25 -9.03
CA ARG A 20 -8.66 4.89 -8.53
C ARG A 20 -8.93 6.19 -9.26
N SER A 21 -10.20 6.60 -9.30
CA SER A 21 -10.55 7.95 -9.72
C SER A 21 -10.07 8.98 -8.70
N GLU A 22 -9.81 10.20 -9.14
CA GLU A 22 -9.41 11.29 -8.24
C GLU A 22 -10.46 11.54 -7.14
N ASP A 23 -11.75 11.51 -7.49
CA ASP A 23 -12.85 11.65 -6.53
C ASP A 23 -12.82 10.58 -5.43
N GLU A 24 -12.57 9.31 -5.80
CA GLU A 24 -12.41 8.23 -4.82
C GLU A 24 -11.21 8.49 -3.89
N VAL A 25 -10.10 8.98 -4.41
CA VAL A 25 -8.89 9.26 -3.62
C VAL A 25 -9.13 10.38 -2.61
N TRP A 26 -9.84 11.45 -3.01
CA TRP A 26 -10.19 12.55 -2.12
C TRP A 26 -11.15 12.14 -1.00
N LEU A 27 -12.05 11.19 -1.27
CA LEU A 27 -13.03 10.69 -0.29
C LEU A 27 -12.49 9.55 0.58
N MET A 28 -11.35 8.96 0.23
CA MET A 28 -10.73 7.87 0.99
C MET A 28 -10.08 8.37 2.29
N PRO A 29 -10.22 7.61 3.39
CA PRO A 29 -9.42 7.86 4.59
C PRO A 29 -7.92 7.76 4.28
N ILE A 30 -7.14 8.76 4.72
CA ILE A 30 -5.70 8.83 4.40
C ILE A 30 -4.93 7.59 4.86
N GLY A 31 -5.27 7.01 6.02
CA GLY A 31 -4.63 5.79 6.52
C GLY A 31 -4.86 4.60 5.57
N TYR A 32 -6.07 4.48 5.04
CA TYR A 32 -6.41 3.40 4.11
C TYR A 32 -5.67 3.54 2.77
N LEU A 33 -5.54 4.77 2.25
CA LEU A 33 -4.74 5.05 1.05
C LEU A 33 -3.28 4.62 1.24
N LEU A 34 -2.69 4.93 2.40
CA LEU A 34 -1.31 4.58 2.72
C LEU A 34 -1.12 3.07 2.91
N ASP A 35 -2.07 2.38 3.54
CA ASP A 35 -2.04 0.93 3.68
C ASP A 35 -2.08 0.22 2.32
N LEU A 36 -2.95 0.67 1.41
CA LEU A 36 -3.02 0.14 0.05
C LEU A 36 -1.72 0.38 -0.72
N TRP A 37 -1.13 1.58 -0.59
CA TRP A 37 0.16 1.88 -1.18
C TRP A 37 1.27 0.98 -0.62
N GLU A 38 1.27 0.71 0.69
CA GLU A 38 2.22 -0.21 1.32
C GLU A 38 2.09 -1.63 0.76
N CYS A 39 0.86 -2.14 0.61
CA CYS A 39 0.60 -3.43 -0.05
C CYS A 39 1.09 -3.44 -1.50
N HIS A 40 0.84 -2.37 -2.27
CA HIS A 40 1.29 -2.27 -3.65
C HIS A 40 2.82 -2.29 -3.77
N LYS A 41 3.53 -1.59 -2.89
CA LYS A 41 5.00 -1.66 -2.83
C LYS A 41 5.50 -3.07 -2.51
N GLN A 42 4.84 -3.80 -1.61
CA GLN A 42 5.21 -5.19 -1.32
C GLN A 42 4.99 -6.10 -2.54
N PHE A 43 3.88 -5.91 -3.27
CA PHE A 43 3.62 -6.63 -4.52
C PHE A 43 4.70 -6.38 -5.58
N LEU A 44 5.16 -5.13 -5.72
CA LEU A 44 6.27 -4.77 -6.61
C LEU A 44 7.65 -5.17 -6.09
N GLY A 45 7.76 -5.73 -4.87
CA GLY A 45 9.03 -6.07 -4.23
C GLY A 45 9.84 -4.84 -3.74
N LEU A 46 9.22 -3.66 -3.70
CA LEU A 46 9.83 -2.40 -3.25
C LEU A 46 9.82 -2.24 -1.73
N ALA A 47 8.96 -2.99 -1.03
CA ALA A 47 8.88 -2.99 0.43
C ALA A 47 8.92 -4.44 0.96
N LYS A 48 9.65 -4.65 2.06
CA LYS A 48 9.60 -5.92 2.77
C LYS A 48 8.36 -5.94 3.67
N PRO A 49 7.60 -7.04 3.69
CA PRO A 49 6.51 -7.17 4.65
C PRO A 49 7.07 -7.09 6.08
N LYS A 50 6.29 -6.52 6.99
CA LYS A 50 6.68 -6.39 8.41
C LYS A 50 7.01 -7.74 9.05
N ARG A 51 6.42 -8.82 8.54
CA ARG A 51 6.75 -10.20 8.86
C ARG A 51 6.79 -11.01 7.56
N MET A 52 7.88 -11.72 7.34
CA MET A 52 7.97 -12.73 6.29
C MET A 52 7.52 -14.04 6.94
N LEU A 53 6.31 -14.48 6.63
CA LEU A 53 5.81 -15.79 7.02
C LEU A 53 5.78 -16.67 5.76
N THR A 54 6.40 -17.84 5.83
CA THR A 54 6.27 -18.87 4.80
C THR A 54 5.15 -19.84 5.19
N ILE A 55 4.79 -20.72 4.25
CA ILE A 55 3.83 -21.79 4.51
C ILE A 55 4.33 -22.68 5.67
N ASP A 56 5.64 -22.91 5.75
CA ASP A 56 6.28 -23.72 6.79
C ASP A 56 6.19 -23.08 8.19
N ASP A 57 6.05 -21.75 8.28
CA ASP A 57 5.83 -21.05 9.56
C ASP A 57 4.39 -21.22 10.08
N VAL A 58 3.44 -21.54 9.18
CA VAL A 58 2.01 -21.65 9.49
C VAL A 58 1.57 -23.09 9.67
N ILE A 59 2.14 -24.04 8.90
CA ILE A 59 1.83 -25.46 9.03
C ILE A 59 2.57 -26.01 10.26
N PRO A 60 1.87 -26.52 11.29
CA PRO A 60 2.51 -27.17 12.42
C PRO A 60 3.32 -28.38 11.96
N TYR A 61 4.59 -28.46 12.35
CA TYR A 61 5.39 -29.68 12.14
C TYR A 61 4.74 -30.86 12.87
N GLY A 62 4.36 -31.91 12.13
CA GLY A 62 3.93 -33.19 12.70
C GLY A 62 2.44 -33.54 12.59
N ILE A 63 1.78 -33.22 11.48
CA ILE A 63 0.53 -33.87 11.05
C ILE A 63 0.86 -34.97 10.04
#